data_AF-A0A6F9BMY8-F1
#
_entry.id   AF-A0A6F9BMY8-F1
#
_cell.length_a   1.000
_cell.length_b   1.000
_cell.length_c   1.000
_cell.angle_alpha   90.00
_cell.angle_beta   90.00
_cell.angle_gamma   90.00
#
_symmetry.space_group_name_H-M   'P 1'
#
loop_
_entity.id
_entity.type
_entity.pdbx_description
1 polymer ?
#
loop_
_entity_poly.entity_id
_entity_poly.type
_entity_poly.pdbx_seq_one_letter_code
_entity_poly.pdbx_strand_id
1 'polypeptide(L)'
;DSVCIVIHQQDYQAKFEEKQTYSYSGTITNQEIVSMSQAQKTISDVRYTEEYEERKGKGSLPAMITPGYQISKKANTLASSVEYKKGHEERVSKYTSVAKTPEVLLAKSQGQIHSDYVYTEEYEQQRGKGSFPAHLTPGYQVSKKATEMASGVKYRQMYEQEMKGKATSEAGAAEFAFAKENAGNFSQIAYTEDYEQQRGKGSFPAMITPAYQLAKKAQAHASDLKYKKDLNKMKGSSHFHSLTSEDNLALKSARKINKIVSEVR
;
A
#
# COMPACT_ATOMS: atom_id res chain seq x y z
N ASP A 1 -33.73 -123.64 127.32
CA ASP A 1 -33.38 -123.62 125.89
C ASP A 1 -33.48 -122.24 125.30
N SER A 2 -32.30 -121.72 124.98
CA SER A 2 -31.89 -120.39 124.57
C SER A 2 -32.58 -119.82 123.32
N VAL A 3 -33.64 -120.47 122.85
CA VAL A 3 -34.42 -120.10 121.67
C VAL A 3 -35.39 -118.95 121.99
N CYS A 4 -36.04 -118.93 123.17
CA CYS A 4 -37.03 -117.88 123.49
C CYS A 4 -36.44 -116.47 123.70
N ILE A 5 -35.18 -116.34 124.14
CA ILE A 5 -34.55 -115.03 124.37
C ILE A 5 -34.05 -114.42 123.05
N VAL A 6 -33.58 -115.26 122.11
CA VAL A 6 -33.13 -114.80 120.79
C VAL A 6 -34.30 -114.34 119.94
N ILE A 7 -35.46 -115.03 119.99
CA ILE A 7 -36.65 -114.61 119.25
C ILE A 7 -37.16 -113.26 119.76
N HIS A 8 -37.21 -113.04 121.08
CA HIS A 8 -37.68 -111.78 121.65
C HIS A 8 -36.74 -110.59 121.36
N GLN A 9 -35.44 -110.85 121.16
CA GLN A 9 -34.46 -109.82 120.79
C GLN A 9 -34.47 -109.52 119.28
N GLN A 10 -34.70 -110.52 118.44
CA GLN A 10 -34.92 -110.34 117.00
C GLN A 10 -36.25 -109.62 116.72
N ASP A 11 -37.31 -109.94 117.44
CA ASP A 11 -38.60 -109.24 117.35
C ASP A 11 -38.51 -107.78 117.83
N TYR A 12 -37.63 -107.50 118.79
CA TYR A 12 -37.38 -106.14 119.26
C TYR A 12 -36.59 -105.32 118.22
N GLN A 13 -35.59 -105.92 117.56
CA GLN A 13 -34.82 -105.25 116.50
C GLN A 13 -35.65 -105.06 115.22
N ALA A 14 -36.46 -106.04 114.83
CA ALA A 14 -37.36 -105.93 113.67
C ALA A 14 -38.40 -104.80 113.86
N LYS A 15 -38.98 -104.67 115.06
CA LYS A 15 -39.92 -103.57 115.38
C LYS A 15 -39.23 -102.20 115.53
N PHE A 16 -37.94 -102.18 115.85
CA PHE A 16 -37.14 -100.95 115.91
C PHE A 16 -36.82 -100.44 114.51
N GLU A 17 -36.46 -101.33 113.59
CA GLU A 17 -36.18 -100.99 112.19
C GLU A 17 -37.46 -100.66 111.40
N GLU A 18 -38.58 -101.35 111.66
CA GLU A 18 -39.90 -101.04 111.06
C GLU A 18 -40.37 -99.61 111.41
N LYS A 19 -40.01 -99.08 112.59
CA LYS A 19 -40.29 -97.69 112.98
C LYS A 19 -39.31 -96.67 112.40
N GLN A 20 -38.16 -97.07 111.84
CA GLN A 20 -37.21 -96.17 111.19
C GLN A 20 -37.49 -95.96 109.70
N THR A 21 -38.33 -96.78 109.07
CA THR A 21 -38.79 -96.60 107.69
C THR A 21 -40.18 -95.97 107.63
N TYR A 22 -40.32 -94.77 108.17
CA TYR A 22 -41.33 -93.83 107.68
C TYR A 22 -40.66 -92.93 106.63
N SER A 23 -40.57 -93.41 105.38
CA SER A 23 -40.27 -92.51 104.26
C SER A 23 -41.54 -91.74 103.94
N TYR A 24 -41.54 -90.44 104.25
CA TYR A 24 -42.60 -89.54 103.85
C TYR A 24 -42.52 -89.31 102.33
N SER A 25 -43.18 -90.15 101.53
CA SER A 25 -43.42 -89.91 100.11
C SER A 25 -44.65 -89.01 99.96
N GLY A 26 -44.53 -87.75 100.37
CA GLY A 26 -45.54 -86.73 100.14
C GLY A 26 -44.98 -85.67 99.20
N THR A 27 -45.62 -85.49 98.05
CA THR A 27 -45.43 -84.33 97.18
C THR A 27 -45.90 -83.08 97.93
N ILE A 28 -45.04 -82.52 98.77
CA ILE A 28 -45.26 -81.20 99.34
C ILE A 28 -44.62 -80.17 98.41
N THR A 29 -45.45 -79.62 97.54
CA THR A 29 -45.19 -78.38 96.82
C THR A 29 -45.20 -77.19 97.78
N ASN A 30 -44.22 -77.12 98.69
CA ASN A 30 -43.98 -75.92 99.49
C ASN A 30 -43.18 -74.94 98.63
N GLN A 31 -43.71 -73.74 98.39
CA GLN A 31 -42.98 -72.65 97.73
C GLN A 31 -41.61 -72.44 98.39
N GLU A 32 -41.52 -72.66 99.70
CA GLU A 32 -40.28 -72.60 100.46
C GLU A 32 -39.24 -73.62 99.97
N ILE A 33 -39.62 -74.86 99.65
CA ILE A 33 -38.69 -75.88 99.13
C ILE A 33 -38.26 -75.55 97.70
N VAL A 34 -39.18 -75.04 96.87
CA VAL A 34 -38.85 -74.57 95.51
C VAL A 34 -37.91 -73.36 95.57
N SER A 35 -38.17 -72.41 96.46
CA SER A 35 -37.35 -71.23 96.67
C SER A 35 -35.98 -71.59 97.25
N MET A 36 -35.91 -72.56 98.18
CA MET A 36 -34.66 -73.10 98.70
C MET A 36 -33.88 -73.83 97.61
N SER A 37 -34.54 -74.63 96.76
CA SER A 37 -33.88 -75.31 95.64
C SER A 37 -33.36 -74.33 94.59
N GLN A 38 -34.11 -73.26 94.29
CA GLN A 38 -33.66 -72.18 93.41
C GLN A 38 -32.51 -71.40 94.03
N ALA A 39 -32.61 -71.04 95.32
CA ALA A 39 -31.54 -70.38 96.07
C ALA A 39 -30.27 -71.26 96.10
N GLN A 40 -30.42 -72.56 96.32
CA GLN A 40 -29.32 -73.52 96.34
C GLN A 40 -28.70 -73.70 94.95
N LYS A 41 -29.49 -73.62 93.87
CA LYS A 41 -28.98 -73.55 92.49
C LYS A 41 -28.23 -72.24 92.22
N THR A 42 -28.68 -71.11 92.75
CA THR A 42 -27.94 -69.84 92.60
C THR A 42 -26.68 -69.78 93.45
N ILE A 43 -26.63 -70.51 94.57
CA ILE A 43 -25.49 -70.56 95.50
C ILE A 43 -24.46 -71.62 95.10
N SER A 44 -24.81 -72.58 94.23
CA SER A 44 -23.89 -73.67 93.91
C SER A 44 -22.69 -73.21 93.09
N ASP A 45 -21.49 -73.62 93.54
CA ASP A 45 -20.22 -73.31 92.88
C ASP A 45 -20.17 -73.82 91.43
N VAL A 46 -20.86 -74.93 91.14
CA VAL A 46 -20.95 -75.51 89.79
C VAL A 46 -21.62 -74.55 88.80
N ARG A 47 -22.75 -73.92 89.18
CA ARG A 47 -23.42 -72.95 88.31
C ARG A 47 -22.60 -71.68 88.14
N TYR A 48 -21.89 -71.25 89.19
CA TYR A 48 -20.97 -70.13 89.09
C TYR A 48 -19.85 -70.40 88.07
N THR A 49 -19.29 -71.62 88.05
CA THR A 49 -18.26 -71.99 87.07
C THR A 49 -18.82 -72.06 85.64
N GLU A 50 -20.02 -72.60 85.44
CA GLU A 50 -20.65 -72.68 84.12
C GLU A 50 -20.99 -71.29 83.55
N GLU A 51 -21.59 -70.40 84.35
CA GLU A 51 -21.90 -69.02 83.93
C GLU A 51 -20.61 -68.22 83.67
N TYR A 52 -19.55 -68.47 84.45
CA TYR A 52 -18.24 -67.89 84.19
C TYR A 52 -17.66 -68.39 82.86
N GLU A 53 -17.67 -69.70 82.59
CA GLU A 53 -17.20 -70.27 81.33
C GLU A 53 -18.00 -69.78 80.13
N GLU A 54 -19.33 -69.67 80.25
CA GLU A 54 -20.18 -69.15 79.20
C GLU A 54 -19.93 -67.67 78.93
N ARG A 55 -19.68 -66.86 79.95
CA ARG A 55 -19.47 -65.41 79.79
C ARG A 55 -18.03 -65.06 79.43
N LYS A 56 -17.08 -65.94 79.78
CA LYS A 56 -15.66 -65.79 79.47
C LYS A 56 -15.45 -65.78 77.96
N GLY A 57 -15.24 -64.59 77.41
CA GLY A 57 -14.97 -64.37 75.99
C GLY A 57 -16.15 -63.85 75.16
N LYS A 58 -17.37 -63.77 75.72
CA LYS A 58 -18.55 -63.21 74.99
C LYS A 58 -18.66 -61.69 75.05
N GLY A 59 -17.86 -61.02 75.89
CA GLY A 59 -17.82 -59.55 75.99
C GLY A 59 -16.76 -58.94 75.09
N SER A 60 -16.93 -58.99 73.77
CA SER A 60 -16.08 -58.21 72.84
C SER A 60 -16.99 -57.35 71.96
N LEU A 61 -17.14 -56.07 72.32
CA LEU A 61 -17.63 -55.08 71.38
C LEU A 61 -16.65 -55.08 70.20
N PRO A 62 -17.12 -55.12 68.93
CA PRO A 62 -16.21 -55.01 67.80
C PRO A 62 -15.41 -53.73 67.99
N ALA A 63 -14.08 -53.86 68.02
CA ALA A 63 -13.17 -52.79 68.42
C ALA A 63 -13.43 -51.47 67.67
N MET A 64 -14.06 -51.53 66.49
CA MET A 64 -14.39 -50.39 65.66
C MET A 64 -15.51 -49.46 66.16
N ILE A 65 -16.39 -49.92 67.07
CA ILE A 65 -17.57 -49.14 67.51
C ILE A 65 -17.34 -48.45 68.85
N THR A 66 -16.32 -48.87 69.61
CA THR A 66 -16.00 -48.29 70.92
C THR A 66 -15.63 -46.80 70.78
N PRO A 67 -16.13 -45.90 71.65
CA PRO A 67 -15.79 -44.48 71.60
C PRO A 67 -14.28 -44.20 71.60
N GLY A 68 -13.51 -44.97 72.37
CA GLY A 68 -12.04 -44.88 72.40
C GLY A 68 -11.38 -45.17 71.05
N TYR A 69 -11.92 -46.13 70.28
CA TYR A 69 -11.45 -46.41 68.93
C TYR A 69 -11.79 -45.27 67.97
N GLN A 70 -12.97 -44.67 68.07
CA GLN A 70 -13.34 -43.53 67.24
C GLN A 70 -12.44 -42.32 67.52
N ILE A 71 -12.16 -42.05 68.79
CA ILE A 71 -11.23 -40.98 69.21
C ILE A 71 -9.83 -41.27 68.68
N SER A 72 -9.33 -42.50 68.86
CA SER A 72 -8.02 -42.92 68.36
C SER A 72 -7.93 -42.83 66.84
N LYS A 73 -8.97 -43.27 66.10
CA LYS A 73 -9.03 -43.16 64.65
C LYS A 73 -8.96 -41.71 64.19
N LYS A 74 -9.74 -40.81 64.82
CA LYS A 74 -9.71 -39.37 64.53
C LYS A 74 -8.34 -38.73 64.85
N ALA A 75 -7.72 -39.14 65.96
CA ALA A 75 -6.39 -38.68 66.33
C ALA A 75 -5.33 -39.15 65.32
N ASN A 76 -5.41 -40.41 64.88
CA ASN A 76 -4.51 -40.97 63.86
C ASN A 76 -4.69 -40.34 62.48
N THR A 77 -5.92 -40.04 62.06
CA THR A 77 -6.17 -39.32 60.80
C THR A 77 -5.57 -37.91 60.86
N LEU A 78 -5.79 -37.18 61.97
CA LEU A 78 -5.24 -35.84 62.17
C LEU A 78 -3.70 -35.83 62.23
N ALA A 79 -3.09 -36.86 62.83
CA ALA A 79 -1.65 -37.02 62.92
C ALA A 79 -1.01 -37.60 61.64
N SER A 80 -1.81 -38.05 60.67
CA SER A 80 -1.30 -38.67 59.45
C SER A 80 -0.62 -37.65 58.55
N SER A 81 0.66 -37.89 58.26
CA SER A 81 1.40 -37.06 57.29
C SER A 81 0.80 -37.10 55.88
N VAL A 82 0.11 -38.19 55.52
CA VAL A 82 -0.52 -38.34 54.20
C VAL A 82 -1.72 -37.40 54.07
N GLU A 83 -2.56 -37.33 55.09
CA GLU A 83 -3.71 -36.41 55.11
C GLU A 83 -3.25 -34.95 55.20
N TYR A 84 -2.22 -34.65 55.99
CA TYR A 84 -1.65 -33.30 56.07
C TYR A 84 -1.13 -32.79 54.72
N LYS A 85 -0.48 -33.67 53.95
CA LYS A 85 0.05 -33.36 52.61
C LYS A 85 -1.01 -33.43 51.51
N LYS A 86 -2.25 -33.83 51.81
CA LYS A 86 -3.35 -33.87 50.84
C LYS A 86 -3.60 -32.47 50.27
N GLY A 87 -3.54 -32.35 48.95
CA GLY A 87 -3.66 -31.06 48.25
C GLY A 87 -2.50 -30.09 48.49
N HIS A 88 -1.34 -30.54 48.99
CA HIS A 88 -0.15 -29.69 49.14
C HIS A 88 0.29 -29.13 47.78
N GLU A 89 0.33 -29.96 46.76
CA GLU A 89 0.71 -29.58 45.39
C GLU A 89 -0.24 -28.49 44.83
N GLU A 90 -1.55 -28.61 45.06
CA GLU A 90 -2.54 -27.61 44.66
C GLU A 90 -2.42 -26.29 45.42
N ARG A 91 -1.91 -26.30 46.65
CA ARG A 91 -1.63 -25.09 47.43
C ARG A 91 -0.33 -24.44 46.96
N VAL A 92 0.72 -25.23 46.75
CA VAL A 92 2.02 -24.76 46.26
C VAL A 92 1.90 -24.17 44.86
N SER A 93 1.11 -24.77 43.97
CA SER A 93 0.91 -24.24 42.62
C SER A 93 0.18 -22.90 42.58
N LYS A 94 -0.65 -22.59 43.58
CA LYS A 94 -1.34 -21.29 43.71
C LYS A 94 -0.42 -20.17 44.19
N TYR A 95 0.64 -20.50 44.94
CA TYR A 95 1.62 -19.54 45.43
C TYR A 95 2.88 -19.60 44.56
N THR A 96 2.81 -18.98 43.38
CA THR A 96 4.02 -18.69 42.61
C THR A 96 4.69 -17.45 43.19
N SER A 97 6.03 -17.39 43.14
CA SER A 97 6.74 -16.15 43.44
C SER A 97 6.20 -15.04 42.54
N VAL A 98 5.91 -13.88 43.12
CA VAL A 98 5.39 -12.74 42.35
C VAL A 98 6.44 -12.37 41.32
N ALA A 99 6.20 -12.72 40.05
CA ALA A 99 7.18 -12.56 38.96
C ALA A 99 7.60 -11.11 38.69
N LYS A 100 6.96 -10.13 39.35
CA LYS A 100 7.21 -8.69 39.22
C LYS A 100 7.46 -8.03 40.58
N THR A 101 8.19 -8.68 41.48
CA THR A 101 8.78 -7.94 42.60
C THR A 101 9.83 -6.96 42.07
N PRO A 102 10.00 -5.78 42.71
CA PRO A 102 10.97 -4.78 42.27
C PRO A 102 12.41 -5.32 42.25
N GLU A 103 12.74 -6.24 43.15
CA GLU A 103 14.04 -6.92 43.21
C GLU A 103 14.30 -7.79 41.96
N VAL A 104 13.31 -8.56 41.52
CA VAL A 104 13.41 -9.39 40.31
C VAL A 104 13.54 -8.52 39.06
N LEU A 105 12.82 -7.38 39.02
CA LEU A 105 12.95 -6.43 37.91
C LEU A 105 14.32 -5.77 37.88
N LEU A 106 14.86 -5.40 39.04
CA LEU A 106 16.20 -4.83 39.16
C LEU A 106 17.25 -5.84 38.70
N ALA A 107 17.20 -7.08 39.21
CA ALA A 107 18.12 -8.15 38.79
C ALA A 107 18.05 -8.41 37.28
N LYS A 108 16.85 -8.41 36.69
CA LYS A 108 16.66 -8.56 35.23
C LYS A 108 17.30 -7.41 34.45
N SER A 109 17.08 -6.16 34.88
CA SER A 109 17.66 -4.98 34.23
C SER A 109 19.18 -4.96 34.34
N GLN A 110 19.72 -5.31 35.50
CA GLN A 110 21.17 -5.44 35.71
C GLN A 110 21.74 -6.53 34.81
N GLY A 111 21.08 -7.69 34.71
CA GLY A 111 21.47 -8.74 33.78
C GLY A 111 21.51 -8.30 32.33
N GLN A 112 20.54 -7.49 31.89
CA GLN A 112 20.54 -6.91 30.53
C GLN A 112 21.70 -5.93 30.30
N ILE A 113 22.00 -5.08 31.29
CA ILE A 113 23.11 -4.12 31.23
C ILE A 113 24.47 -4.86 31.19
N HIS A 114 24.61 -5.96 31.91
CA HIS A 114 25.85 -6.75 31.97
C HIS A 114 25.95 -7.80 30.85
N SER A 115 24.95 -7.91 29.98
CA SER A 115 24.94 -8.92 28.92
C SER A 115 25.79 -8.46 27.74
N ASP A 116 26.94 -9.11 27.54
CA ASP A 116 27.83 -8.87 26.39
C ASP A 116 27.08 -8.94 25.05
N TYR A 117 26.15 -9.89 24.91
CA TYR A 117 25.33 -10.03 23.70
C TYR A 117 24.54 -8.76 23.36
N VAL A 118 23.85 -8.17 24.34
CA VAL A 118 23.04 -6.95 24.15
C VAL A 118 23.95 -5.77 23.85
N TYR A 119 25.12 -5.72 24.49
CA TYR A 119 26.13 -4.70 24.23
C TYR A 119 26.66 -4.73 22.79
N THR A 120 26.85 -5.92 22.22
CA THR A 120 27.36 -6.07 20.84
C THR A 120 26.30 -6.06 19.76
N GLU A 121 25.03 -6.32 20.10
CA GLU A 121 23.94 -6.49 19.14
C GLU A 121 23.79 -5.28 18.19
N GLU A 122 23.68 -4.06 18.72
CA GLU A 122 23.53 -2.86 17.89
C GLU A 122 24.74 -2.64 16.98
N TYR A 123 25.95 -2.88 17.51
CA TYR A 123 27.18 -2.78 16.73
C TYR A 123 27.18 -3.80 15.59
N GLU A 124 26.86 -5.07 15.85
CA GLU A 124 26.80 -6.11 14.83
C GLU A 124 25.72 -5.83 13.78
N GLN A 125 24.57 -5.30 14.22
CA GLN A 125 23.51 -4.88 13.31
C GLN A 125 23.96 -3.72 12.41
N GLN A 126 24.76 -2.78 12.91
CA GLN A 126 25.24 -1.63 12.13
C GLN A 126 26.54 -1.91 11.39
N ARG A 127 27.29 -2.93 11.81
CA ARG A 127 28.56 -3.35 11.22
C ARG A 127 28.32 -3.73 9.76
N GLY A 128 28.93 -2.98 8.86
CA GLY A 128 28.76 -3.16 7.40
C GLY A 128 27.54 -2.49 6.79
N LYS A 129 26.62 -1.90 7.58
CA LYS A 129 25.50 -1.08 7.06
C LYS A 129 25.90 0.38 6.76
N GLY A 130 27.04 0.83 7.27
CA GLY A 130 27.64 2.12 6.94
C GLY A 130 28.25 2.15 5.54
N SER A 131 27.42 2.04 4.50
CA SER A 131 27.84 2.37 3.14
C SER A 131 27.52 3.85 2.90
N PHE A 132 28.52 4.72 3.09
CA PHE A 132 28.40 6.08 2.56
C PHE A 132 28.25 5.95 1.04
N PRO A 133 27.25 6.60 0.43
CA PRO A 133 27.13 6.53 -1.01
C PRO A 133 28.40 7.13 -1.61
N ALA A 134 29.20 6.31 -2.28
CA ALA A 134 30.52 6.72 -2.77
C ALA A 134 30.45 7.99 -3.65
N HIS A 135 29.28 8.23 -4.26
CA HIS A 135 29.00 9.39 -5.08
C HIS A 135 28.83 10.72 -4.31
N LEU A 136 28.57 10.66 -3.00
CA LEU A 136 28.42 11.84 -2.13
C LEU A 136 29.76 12.29 -1.51
N THR A 137 30.78 11.45 -1.54
CA THR A 137 32.10 11.80 -1.02
C THR A 137 32.68 12.98 -1.80
N PRO A 138 33.25 14.01 -1.13
CA PRO A 138 33.87 15.16 -1.80
C PRO A 138 34.90 14.75 -2.86
N GLY A 139 35.69 13.70 -2.59
CA GLY A 139 36.65 13.15 -3.55
C GLY A 139 36.01 12.62 -4.84
N TYR A 140 34.85 11.96 -4.74
CA TYR A 140 34.12 11.50 -5.94
C TYR A 140 33.58 12.68 -6.73
N GLN A 141 33.03 13.70 -6.07
CA GLN A 141 32.53 14.90 -6.76
C GLN A 141 33.65 15.61 -7.52
N VAL A 142 34.82 15.76 -6.89
CA VAL A 142 36.01 16.34 -7.53
C VAL A 142 36.46 15.47 -8.70
N SER A 143 36.59 14.15 -8.52
CA SER A 143 36.98 13.22 -9.58
C SER A 143 36.00 13.24 -10.77
N LYS A 144 34.70 13.30 -10.49
CA LYS A 144 33.65 13.41 -11.51
C LYS A 144 33.80 14.70 -12.29
N LYS A 145 33.93 15.85 -11.61
CA LYS A 145 34.16 17.13 -12.29
C LYS A 145 35.44 17.12 -13.12
N ALA A 146 36.52 16.55 -12.60
CA ALA A 146 37.80 16.44 -13.31
C ALA A 146 37.68 15.58 -14.59
N THR A 147 37.00 14.43 -14.51
CA THR A 147 36.74 13.58 -15.69
C THR A 147 35.81 14.24 -16.69
N GLU A 148 34.82 15.02 -16.24
CA GLU A 148 33.95 15.79 -17.12
C GLU A 148 34.71 16.91 -17.86
N MET A 149 35.62 17.62 -17.17
CA MET A 149 36.48 18.64 -17.77
C MET A 149 37.50 18.05 -18.75
N ALA A 150 38.04 16.86 -18.45
CA ALA A 150 38.97 16.15 -19.33
C ALA A 150 38.29 15.46 -20.53
N SER A 151 36.96 15.34 -20.52
CA SER A 151 36.22 14.66 -21.59
C SER A 151 36.21 15.50 -22.86
N GLY A 152 36.90 15.01 -23.90
CA GLY A 152 36.90 15.62 -25.23
C GLY A 152 35.50 15.69 -25.87
N VAL A 153 34.60 14.77 -25.51
CA VAL A 153 33.20 14.78 -25.98
C VAL A 153 32.43 15.95 -25.37
N LYS A 154 32.48 16.13 -24.04
CA LYS A 154 31.85 17.28 -23.38
C LYS A 154 32.47 18.60 -23.83
N TYR A 155 33.79 18.65 -24.01
CA TYR A 155 34.49 19.83 -24.52
C TYR A 155 33.97 20.27 -25.89
N ARG A 156 33.71 19.33 -26.82
CA ARG A 156 33.19 19.62 -28.15
C ARG A 156 31.68 19.84 -28.19
N GLN A 157 30.97 19.53 -27.11
CA GLN A 157 29.51 19.53 -27.09
C GLN A 157 28.92 20.92 -27.35
N MET A 158 29.49 21.97 -26.74
CA MET A 158 29.05 23.36 -27.00
C MET A 158 29.35 23.78 -28.44
N TYR A 159 30.53 23.42 -28.96
CA TYR A 159 30.86 23.67 -30.37
C TYR A 159 29.88 22.96 -31.31
N GLU A 160 29.58 21.68 -31.07
CA GLU A 160 28.67 20.89 -31.91
C GLU A 160 27.22 21.36 -31.86
N GLN A 161 26.75 21.85 -30.71
CA GLN A 161 25.37 22.32 -30.55
C GLN A 161 25.19 23.76 -31.03
N GLU A 162 26.14 24.65 -30.69
CA GLU A 162 25.92 26.08 -30.84
C GLU A 162 26.69 26.70 -32.01
N MET A 163 27.87 26.18 -32.35
CA MET A 163 28.78 26.79 -33.32
C MET A 163 28.89 26.01 -34.63
N LYS A 164 28.67 24.69 -34.63
CA LYS A 164 28.81 23.86 -35.81
C LYS A 164 27.78 24.26 -36.86
N GLY A 165 28.28 24.77 -37.98
CA GLY A 165 27.44 25.26 -39.07
C GLY A 165 26.96 26.70 -38.91
N LYS A 166 27.28 27.39 -37.81
CA LYS A 166 27.09 28.83 -37.68
C LYS A 166 28.42 29.52 -38.00
N ALA A 167 28.43 30.40 -39.00
CA ALA A 167 29.58 31.25 -39.25
C ALA A 167 29.81 32.12 -38.01
N THR A 168 30.95 31.96 -37.33
CA THR A 168 31.34 32.86 -36.24
C THR A 168 31.50 34.26 -36.83
N SER A 169 30.52 35.12 -36.59
CA SER A 169 30.38 36.40 -37.28
C SER A 169 31.30 37.50 -36.76
N GLU A 170 32.31 37.19 -35.95
CA GLU A 170 32.90 38.21 -35.07
C GLU A 170 34.29 38.72 -35.46
N ALA A 171 35.02 38.11 -36.40
CA ALA A 171 36.34 38.63 -36.78
C ALA A 171 36.48 39.00 -38.26
N GLY A 172 35.91 38.22 -39.19
CA GLY A 172 36.07 38.46 -40.64
C GLY A 172 34.84 39.03 -41.35
N ALA A 173 33.68 39.10 -40.68
CA ALA A 173 32.43 39.48 -41.34
C ALA A 173 32.42 40.96 -41.76
N ALA A 174 32.95 41.85 -40.91
CA ALA A 174 33.08 43.26 -41.23
C ALA A 174 34.09 43.49 -42.36
N GLU A 175 35.28 42.89 -42.28
CA GLU A 175 36.31 42.97 -43.34
C GLU A 175 35.80 42.41 -44.67
N PHE A 176 35.06 41.30 -44.64
CA PHE A 176 34.44 40.72 -45.83
C PHE A 176 33.34 41.62 -46.40
N ALA A 177 32.52 42.26 -45.55
CA ALA A 177 31.52 43.22 -45.98
C ALA A 177 32.19 44.46 -46.62
N PHE A 178 33.22 45.03 -46.00
CA PHE A 178 34.00 46.14 -46.55
C PHE A 178 34.70 45.76 -47.86
N ALA A 179 35.29 44.57 -47.95
CA ALA A 179 35.91 44.08 -49.18
C ALA A 179 34.88 43.92 -50.32
N LYS A 180 33.67 43.44 -50.02
CA LYS A 180 32.59 43.30 -50.99
C LYS A 180 32.06 44.66 -51.46
N GLU A 181 31.90 45.61 -50.55
CA GLU A 181 31.47 46.97 -50.89
C GLU A 181 32.55 47.69 -51.73
N ASN A 182 33.81 47.60 -51.32
CA ASN A 182 34.92 48.13 -52.12
C ASN A 182 35.01 47.48 -53.49
N ALA A 183 34.83 46.16 -53.61
CA ALA A 183 34.80 45.48 -54.92
C ALA A 183 33.68 46.01 -55.83
N GLY A 184 32.52 46.37 -55.26
CA GLY A 184 31.44 47.05 -56.00
C GLY A 184 31.85 48.46 -56.44
N ASN A 185 32.44 49.25 -55.54
CA ASN A 185 32.88 50.62 -55.79
C ASN A 185 34.02 50.71 -56.82
N PHE A 186 34.92 49.72 -56.86
CA PHE A 186 36.00 49.62 -57.84
C PHE A 186 35.56 48.93 -59.14
N SER A 187 34.34 48.41 -59.23
CA SER A 187 33.88 47.77 -60.46
C SER A 187 33.73 48.82 -61.56
N GLN A 188 34.44 48.62 -62.67
CA GLN A 188 34.37 49.50 -63.84
C GLN A 188 32.94 49.61 -64.40
N ILE A 189 32.12 48.59 -64.16
CA ILE A 189 30.70 48.51 -64.53
C ILE A 189 29.89 49.63 -63.86
N ALA A 190 30.05 49.84 -62.55
CA ALA A 190 29.34 50.91 -61.83
C ALA A 190 29.76 52.30 -62.33
N TYR A 191 31.04 52.49 -62.68
CA TYR A 191 31.53 53.76 -63.24
C TYR A 191 30.97 54.06 -64.64
N THR A 192 30.73 53.03 -65.45
CA THR A 192 30.22 53.19 -66.82
C THR A 192 28.70 53.17 -66.92
N GLU A 193 28.00 52.63 -65.92
CA GLU A 193 26.54 52.44 -65.94
C GLU A 193 25.79 53.78 -66.09
N ASP A 194 26.12 54.79 -65.29
CA ASP A 194 25.47 56.11 -65.39
C ASP A 194 25.73 56.78 -66.76
N TYR A 195 26.96 56.62 -67.29
CA TYR A 195 27.32 57.15 -68.60
C TYR A 195 26.56 56.42 -69.72
N GLU A 196 26.47 55.09 -69.67
CA GLU A 196 25.70 54.30 -70.64
C GLU A 196 24.21 54.60 -70.56
N GLN A 197 23.66 54.83 -69.36
CA GLN A 197 22.26 55.21 -69.19
C GLN A 197 21.95 56.61 -69.75
N GLN A 198 22.90 57.54 -69.70
CA GLN A 198 22.72 58.91 -70.19
C GLN A 198 23.16 59.11 -71.65
N ARG A 199 24.04 58.25 -72.16
CA ARG A 199 24.50 58.26 -73.54
C ARG A 199 23.31 58.09 -74.49
N GLY A 200 22.98 59.15 -75.22
CA GLY A 200 21.89 59.18 -76.18
C GLY A 200 20.57 59.79 -75.66
N LYS A 201 20.48 60.16 -74.37
CA LYS A 201 19.29 60.81 -73.79
C LYS A 201 19.39 62.34 -73.69
N GLY A 202 20.52 62.93 -74.04
CA GLY A 202 20.70 64.38 -74.06
C GLY A 202 19.88 65.04 -75.17
N SER A 203 18.88 65.84 -74.81
CA SER A 203 18.31 66.84 -75.74
C SER A 203 19.29 68.00 -75.85
N PHE A 204 19.90 68.17 -77.02
CA PHE A 204 20.82 69.29 -77.26
C PHE A 204 20.07 70.63 -77.12
N PRO A 205 20.63 71.64 -76.43
CA PRO A 205 19.99 72.95 -76.26
C PRO A 205 19.69 73.66 -77.59
N ALA A 206 20.32 73.24 -78.69
CA ALA A 206 20.00 73.66 -80.04
C ALA A 206 18.53 73.42 -80.44
N MET A 207 17.87 72.37 -79.90
CA MET A 207 16.47 72.04 -80.22
C MET A 207 15.45 73.06 -79.68
N ILE A 208 15.83 73.89 -78.71
CA ILE A 208 14.94 74.84 -78.03
C ILE A 208 15.14 76.27 -78.56
N THR A 209 16.18 76.51 -79.37
CA THR A 209 16.40 77.84 -79.95
C THR A 209 15.22 78.25 -80.84
N PRO A 210 14.73 79.51 -80.75
CA PRO A 210 13.66 80.00 -81.60
C PRO A 210 13.97 79.83 -83.10
N ALA A 211 15.25 79.96 -83.48
CA ALA A 211 15.73 79.73 -84.85
C ALA A 211 15.53 78.29 -85.31
N TYR A 212 15.85 77.29 -84.48
CA TYR A 212 15.63 75.88 -84.80
C TYR A 212 14.13 75.54 -84.90
N GLN A 213 13.31 76.07 -84.00
CA GLN A 213 11.86 75.87 -84.06
C GLN A 213 11.26 76.46 -85.34
N LEU A 214 11.72 77.66 -85.74
CA LEU A 214 11.32 78.29 -86.99
C LEU A 214 11.78 77.46 -88.20
N ALA A 215 13.03 77.01 -88.23
CA ALA A 215 13.57 76.17 -89.29
C ALA A 215 12.81 74.83 -89.42
N LYS A 216 12.49 74.19 -88.29
CA LYS A 216 11.69 72.95 -88.26
C LYS A 216 10.27 73.17 -88.78
N LYS A 217 9.62 74.28 -88.40
CA LYS A 217 8.31 74.66 -88.96
C LYS A 217 8.41 74.93 -90.47
N ALA A 218 9.39 75.70 -90.91
CA ALA A 218 9.63 76.00 -92.32
C ALA A 218 9.88 74.72 -93.14
N GLN A 219 10.70 73.81 -92.64
CA GLN A 219 10.96 72.51 -93.26
C GLN A 219 9.69 71.64 -93.33
N ALA A 220 8.86 71.66 -92.29
CA ALA A 220 7.57 70.97 -92.31
C ALA A 220 6.61 71.55 -93.36
N HIS A 221 6.64 72.86 -93.59
CA HIS A 221 5.85 73.52 -94.65
C HIS A 221 6.40 73.27 -96.05
N ALA A 222 7.73 73.25 -96.22
CA ALA A 222 8.39 72.95 -97.48
C ALA A 222 8.41 71.44 -97.82
N SER A 223 7.96 70.58 -96.91
CA SER A 223 7.98 69.13 -97.11
C SER A 223 6.96 68.70 -98.16
N ASP A 224 7.47 68.16 -99.26
CA ASP A 224 6.68 67.63 -100.38
C ASP A 224 5.73 66.50 -99.95
N LEU A 225 6.14 65.70 -98.95
CA LEU A 225 5.30 64.65 -98.34
C LEU A 225 4.10 65.24 -97.62
N LYS A 226 4.30 66.32 -96.85
CA LYS A 226 3.20 67.00 -96.15
C LYS A 226 2.26 67.66 -97.16
N TYR A 227 2.81 68.32 -98.19
CA TYR A 227 2.05 68.88 -99.29
C TYR A 227 1.16 67.83 -99.98
N LYS A 228 1.72 66.68 -100.38
CA LYS A 228 0.94 65.59 -101.00
C LYS A 228 -0.13 65.02 -100.08
N LYS A 229 0.17 64.89 -98.78
CA LYS A 229 -0.81 64.42 -97.78
C LYS A 229 -1.97 65.41 -97.63
N ASP A 230 -1.67 66.69 -97.51
CA ASP A 230 -2.69 67.73 -97.36
C ASP A 230 -3.50 67.90 -98.67
N LEU A 231 -2.84 67.82 -99.84
CA LEU A 231 -3.49 67.77 -101.16
C LEU A 231 -4.46 66.58 -101.27
N ASN A 232 -4.06 65.38 -100.85
CA ASN A 232 -4.94 64.20 -100.88
C ASN A 232 -6.14 64.35 -99.94
N LYS A 233 -5.98 64.98 -98.77
CA LYS A 233 -7.11 65.32 -97.89
C LYS A 233 -8.06 66.32 -98.56
N MET A 234 -7.54 67.33 -99.25
CA MET A 234 -8.36 68.31 -99.96
C MET A 234 -9.08 67.70 -101.18
N LYS A 235 -8.44 66.78 -101.91
CA LYS A 235 -9.08 66.02 -103.00
C LYS A 235 -10.28 65.18 -102.54
N GLY A 236 -10.29 64.74 -101.28
CA GLY A 236 -11.44 64.04 -100.68
C GLY A 236 -12.62 64.95 -100.30
N SER A 237 -12.48 66.28 -100.41
CA SER A 237 -13.48 67.27 -100.00
C SER A 237 -14.01 68.12 -101.17
N SER A 238 -13.56 67.91 -102.41
CA SER A 238 -14.11 68.62 -103.57
C SER A 238 -15.50 68.07 -103.93
N HIS A 239 -16.51 68.70 -103.35
CA HIS A 239 -17.91 68.58 -103.73
C HIS A 239 -18.11 69.19 -105.12
N PHE A 240 -17.68 68.51 -106.18
CA PHE A 240 -18.15 68.83 -107.53
C PHE A 240 -19.63 68.44 -107.58
N HIS A 241 -20.53 69.41 -107.51
CA HIS A 241 -21.90 69.21 -107.95
C HIS A 241 -21.86 68.92 -109.46
N SER A 242 -21.92 67.65 -109.85
CA SER A 242 -22.32 67.34 -111.22
C SER A 242 -23.78 67.74 -111.31
N LEU A 243 -24.09 68.81 -112.05
CA LEU A 243 -25.47 69.14 -112.41
C LEU A 243 -26.03 67.91 -113.14
N THR A 244 -26.83 67.11 -112.45
CA THR A 244 -27.51 65.98 -113.06
C THR A 244 -28.63 66.52 -113.94
N SER A 245 -29.11 65.72 -114.89
CA SER A 245 -30.10 66.12 -115.90
C SER A 245 -31.41 66.67 -115.34
N GLU A 246 -31.65 66.56 -114.03
CA GLU A 246 -32.82 67.09 -113.31
C GLU A 246 -32.72 68.59 -112.99
N ASP A 247 -31.49 69.10 -112.85
CA ASP A 247 -31.23 70.51 -112.48
C ASP A 247 -31.15 71.44 -113.69
N ASN A 248 -31.12 70.88 -114.90
CA ASN A 248 -31.14 71.68 -116.13
C ASN A 248 -32.56 72.20 -116.41
N LEU A 249 -32.74 73.51 -116.17
CA LEU A 249 -34.03 74.20 -116.34
C LEU A 249 -34.62 74.06 -117.76
N ALA A 250 -33.77 74.03 -118.80
CA ALA A 250 -34.20 73.88 -120.19
C ALA A 250 -34.73 72.47 -120.49
N LEU A 251 -34.12 71.43 -119.92
CA LEU A 251 -34.63 70.05 -120.03
C LEU A 251 -35.93 69.89 -119.23
N LYS A 252 -36.05 70.56 -118.08
CA LYS A 252 -37.27 70.54 -117.26
C LYS A 252 -38.44 71.23 -117.97
N SER A 253 -38.21 72.37 -118.60
CA SER A 253 -39.24 73.07 -119.38
C SER A 253 -39.65 72.27 -120.63
N ALA A 254 -38.70 71.69 -121.36
CA ALA A 254 -38.99 70.87 -122.55
C ALA A 254 -39.86 69.65 -122.23
N ARG A 255 -39.58 68.94 -121.12
CA ARG A 255 -40.40 67.80 -120.66
C ARG A 255 -41.81 68.23 -120.27
N LYS A 256 -41.96 69.38 -119.59
CA LYS A 256 -43.26 69.91 -119.19
C LYS A 256 -44.11 70.28 -120.41
N ILE A 257 -43.51 70.88 -121.43
CA ILE A 257 -44.17 71.19 -122.71
C ILE A 257 -44.59 69.91 -123.42
N ASN A 258 -43.70 68.92 -123.55
CA ASN A 258 -44.04 67.65 -124.21
C ASN A 258 -45.19 66.92 -123.51
N LYS A 259 -45.25 66.97 -122.17
CA LYS A 259 -46.35 66.37 -121.41
C LYS A 259 -47.69 67.06 -121.70
N ILE A 260 -47.71 68.39 -121.77
CA ILE A 260 -48.93 69.15 -122.13
C ILE A 260 -49.35 68.83 -123.56
N VAL A 261 -48.41 68.78 -124.51
CA VAL A 261 -48.69 68.44 -125.92
C VAL A 261 -49.25 67.02 -126.05
N SER A 262 -48.78 66.06 -125.24
CA SER A 262 -49.30 64.70 -125.26
C SER A 262 -50.70 64.53 -124.65
N GLU A 263 -51.17 65.49 -123.85
CA GLU A 263 -52.49 65.41 -123.20
C GLU A 263 -53.61 66.08 -124.03
N VAL A 264 -53.26 66.83 -125.08
CA VAL A 264 -54.21 67.54 -125.98
C VAL A 264 -54.43 66.78 -127.31
N ARG A 265 -53.72 65.67 -127.52
CA ARG A 265 -53.79 64.83 -128.73
C ARG A 265 -54.41 63.48 -128.42
#